data_AF-T1BZC7-F1
#
_entry.id   AF-T1BZC7-F1
#
_cell.length_a   1.000
_cell.length_b   1.000
_cell.length_c   1.000
_cell.angle_alpha   90.00
_cell.angle_beta   90.00
_cell.angle_gamma   90.00
#
_symmetry.space_group_name_H-M   'P 1'
#
loop_
_entity.id
_entity.type
_entity.pdbx_description
1 polymer ?
#
loop_
_entity_poly.entity_id
_entity_poly.type
_entity_poly.pdbx_seq_one_letter_code
_entity_poly.pdbx_strand_id
1 'polypeptide(L)'
;MLRYRGRALTAADIGEIRELIAAHPGASRRKLSERLCEHWGWRQANGALRDMVARGLMLALHRAGHIELPAVRVRLPNPLGAQQTARRRPHPVAVDRTPLCTSLRELGPLTFCQVRRTAQEALFNWLIESDHYLGYTRAVGEHLKFMVYAGVRPVGLFAWSSAARHLGPRDRHLGWSLEARRQNIRFLAYNTRYLIPSWVQVPHLASHCSRA
;
A
#
# COMPACT_ATOMS: atom_id res chain seq x y z
N MET A 1 -9.68 -4.14 31.80
CA MET A 1 -8.97 -4.78 30.66
C MET A 1 -9.07 -3.85 29.45
N LEU A 2 -7.95 -3.27 29.00
CA LEU A 2 -7.96 -2.34 27.86
C LEU A 2 -7.84 -3.17 26.56
N ARG A 3 -8.69 -2.91 25.55
CA ARG A 3 -8.57 -3.56 24.23
C ARG A 3 -8.07 -2.58 23.19
N TYR A 4 -6.97 -2.91 22.52
CA TYR A 4 -6.43 -2.13 21.41
C TYR A 4 -6.35 -2.99 20.15
N ARG A 5 -7.12 -2.64 19.11
CA ARG A 5 -7.17 -3.35 17.81
C ARG A 5 -7.34 -4.88 17.94
N GLY A 6 -8.12 -5.32 18.93
CA GLY A 6 -8.42 -6.73 19.18
C GLY A 6 -7.46 -7.43 20.16
N ARG A 7 -6.31 -6.83 20.50
CA ARG A 7 -5.44 -7.31 21.58
C ARG A 7 -5.98 -6.81 22.91
N ALA A 8 -6.17 -7.70 23.87
CA ALA A 8 -6.41 -7.30 25.25
C ALA A 8 -5.07 -7.05 25.95
N LEU A 9 -5.05 -6.00 26.77
CA LEU A 9 -3.92 -5.64 27.62
C LEU A 9 -4.29 -5.90 29.08
N THR A 10 -3.35 -6.54 29.75
CA THR A 10 -3.36 -6.80 31.19
C THR A 10 -2.66 -5.66 31.94
N ALA A 11 -2.76 -5.66 33.27
CA ALA A 11 -1.99 -4.75 34.10
C ALA A 11 -0.47 -5.00 33.98
N ALA A 12 -0.06 -6.27 33.80
CA ALA A 12 1.33 -6.65 33.57
C ALA A 12 1.88 -6.04 32.27
N ASP A 13 1.14 -6.13 31.15
CA ASP A 13 1.54 -5.49 29.89
C ASP A 13 1.78 -3.98 30.07
N ILE A 14 0.96 -3.29 30.89
CA ILE A 14 1.11 -1.86 31.16
C ILE A 14 2.35 -1.60 32.04
N GLY A 15 2.61 -2.47 33.03
CA GLY A 15 3.82 -2.44 33.86
C GLY A 15 5.10 -2.54 33.03
N GLU A 16 5.18 -3.53 32.15
CA GLU A 16 6.32 -3.72 31.23
C GLU A 16 6.56 -2.48 30.35
N ILE A 17 5.49 -1.86 29.83
CA ILE A 17 5.62 -0.63 29.04
C ILE A 17 6.21 0.52 29.88
N ARG A 18 5.80 0.65 31.15
CA ARG A 18 6.33 1.69 32.05
C ARG A 18 7.82 1.46 32.34
N GLU A 19 8.22 0.23 32.64
CA GLU A 19 9.62 -0.15 32.85
C GLU A 19 10.46 0.12 31.60
N LEU A 20 9.95 -0.25 30.42
CA LEU A 20 10.61 0.01 29.14
C LEU A 20 10.83 1.51 28.89
N ILE A 21 9.86 2.36 29.26
CA ILE A 21 9.99 3.83 29.15
C ILE A 21 11.02 4.34 30.17
N ALA A 22 10.94 3.90 31.42
CA ALA A 22 11.85 4.31 32.49
C ALA A 22 13.32 3.95 32.19
N ALA A 23 13.55 2.77 31.60
CA ALA A 23 14.88 2.32 31.18
C ALA A 23 15.46 3.12 30.00
N HIS A 24 14.66 3.94 29.31
CA HIS A 24 15.07 4.68 28.11
C HIS A 24 14.61 6.15 28.11
N PRO A 25 15.04 6.98 29.09
CA PRO A 25 14.55 8.34 29.24
C PRO A 25 14.88 9.25 28.05
N GLY A 26 15.99 8.97 27.35
CA GLY A 26 16.41 9.70 26.16
C GLY A 26 15.70 9.30 24.86
N ALA A 27 14.93 8.21 24.85
CA ALA A 27 14.35 7.66 23.63
C ALA A 27 13.18 8.49 23.11
N SER A 28 13.10 8.64 21.78
CA SER A 28 11.93 9.23 21.14
C SER A 28 10.75 8.25 21.19
N ARG A 29 9.51 8.76 21.06
CA ARG A 29 8.30 7.92 20.93
C ARG A 29 8.42 6.88 19.82
N ARG A 30 9.15 7.18 18.73
CA ARG A 30 9.46 6.22 17.66
C ARG A 30 10.34 5.08 18.18
N LYS A 31 11.47 5.42 18.83
CA LYS A 31 12.41 4.40 19.32
C LYS A 31 11.79 3.53 20.41
N LEU A 32 10.95 4.11 21.28
CA LEU A 32 10.18 3.35 22.27
C LEU A 32 9.24 2.34 21.61
N SER A 33 8.53 2.72 20.54
CA SER A 33 7.66 1.78 19.83
C SER A 33 8.40 0.64 19.12
N GLU A 34 9.60 0.91 18.61
CA GLU A 34 10.47 -0.12 18.01
C GLU A 34 10.96 -1.11 19.09
N ARG A 35 11.47 -0.60 20.21
CA ARG A 35 11.92 -1.41 21.36
C ARG A 35 10.79 -2.25 21.95
N LEU A 36 9.59 -1.69 22.06
CA LEU A 36 8.42 -2.44 22.53
C LEU A 36 8.09 -3.60 21.58
N CYS A 37 8.17 -3.38 20.27
CA CYS A 37 8.00 -4.46 19.31
C CYS A 37 9.11 -5.51 19.39
N GLU A 38 10.36 -5.13 19.64
CA GLU A 38 11.46 -6.07 19.84
C GLU A 38 11.24 -6.90 21.11
N HIS A 39 10.93 -6.25 22.23
CA HIS A 39 10.71 -6.89 23.53
C HIS A 39 9.55 -7.90 23.49
N TRP A 40 8.43 -7.53 22.86
CA TRP A 40 7.27 -8.42 22.72
C TRP A 40 7.36 -9.40 21.54
N GLY A 41 8.46 -9.41 20.78
CA GLY A 41 8.55 -10.17 19.53
C GLY A 41 7.45 -9.79 18.51
N TRP A 42 6.92 -8.57 18.60
CA TRP A 42 5.72 -8.14 17.89
C TRP A 42 6.02 -7.75 16.44
N ARG A 43 6.08 -8.78 15.58
CA ARG A 43 6.45 -8.68 14.16
C ARG A 43 5.29 -8.98 13.20
N GLN A 44 5.43 -8.49 11.98
CA GLN A 44 4.59 -8.83 10.83
C GLN A 44 5.04 -10.19 10.26
N ALA A 45 4.24 -10.77 9.37
CA ALA A 45 4.58 -12.05 8.72
C ALA A 45 5.87 -11.96 7.88
N ASN A 46 6.22 -10.77 7.39
CA ASN A 46 7.47 -10.50 6.67
C ASN A 46 8.65 -10.15 7.61
N GLY A 47 8.53 -10.36 8.93
CA GLY A 47 9.58 -10.08 9.91
C GLY A 47 9.72 -8.61 10.35
N ALA A 48 9.10 -7.67 9.65
CA ALA A 48 9.14 -6.25 10.01
C ALA A 48 8.43 -5.98 11.36
N LEU A 49 8.95 -5.03 12.14
CA LEU A 49 8.31 -4.65 13.41
C LEU A 49 6.91 -4.06 13.16
N ARG A 50 6.00 -4.26 14.13
CA ARG A 50 4.68 -3.59 14.13
C ARG A 50 4.74 -2.24 14.85
N ASP A 51 5.82 -1.49 14.68
CA ASP A 51 6.15 -0.26 15.41
C ASP A 51 5.04 0.80 15.31
N MET A 52 4.41 0.96 14.14
CA MET A 52 3.29 1.89 13.95
C MET A 52 2.05 1.48 14.77
N VAL A 53 1.81 0.18 14.94
CA VAL A 53 0.71 -0.34 15.77
C VAL A 53 1.04 -0.15 17.24
N ALA A 54 2.27 -0.48 17.65
CA ALA A 54 2.76 -0.28 19.01
C ALA A 54 2.74 1.20 19.41
N ARG A 55 3.15 2.11 18.51
CA ARG A 55 3.08 3.55 18.73
C ARG A 55 1.65 4.03 18.94
N GLY A 56 0.73 3.55 18.11
CA GLY A 56 -0.69 3.84 18.27
C GLY A 56 -1.26 3.32 19.59
N LEU A 57 -0.80 2.15 20.04
CA LEU A 57 -1.15 1.58 21.34
C LEU A 57 -0.64 2.46 22.49
N MET A 58 0.65 2.78 22.50
CA MET A 58 1.27 3.62 23.53
C MET A 58 0.61 5.00 23.59
N LEU A 59 0.28 5.60 22.44
CA LEU A 59 -0.46 6.86 22.40
C LEU A 59 -1.86 6.75 23.01
N ALA A 60 -2.57 5.64 22.77
CA ALA A 60 -3.88 5.40 23.39
C ALA A 60 -3.75 5.25 24.91
N LEU A 61 -2.76 4.48 25.38
CA LEU A 61 -2.47 4.30 26.80
C LEU A 61 -2.11 5.62 27.50
N HIS A 62 -1.31 6.45 26.84
CA HIS A 62 -0.92 7.75 27.36
C HIS A 62 -2.10 8.71 27.50
N ARG A 63 -2.97 8.77 26.46
CA ARG A 63 -4.20 9.58 26.52
C ARG A 63 -5.17 9.09 27.59
N ALA A 64 -5.15 7.80 27.90
CA ALA A 64 -5.95 7.21 28.97
C ALA A 64 -5.30 7.33 30.35
N GLY A 65 -4.13 7.99 30.48
CA GLY A 65 -3.43 8.16 31.76
C GLY A 65 -2.73 6.91 32.30
N HIS A 66 -2.65 5.83 31.52
CA HIS A 66 -2.01 4.59 31.98
C HIS A 66 -0.49 4.64 31.91
N ILE A 67 0.10 5.44 31.02
CA ILE A 67 1.54 5.63 30.89
C ILE A 67 1.87 7.10 30.59
N GLU A 68 3.10 7.51 30.87
CA GLU A 68 3.60 8.83 30.46
C GLU A 68 4.58 8.68 29.30
N LEU A 69 4.31 9.34 28.17
CA LEU A 69 5.20 9.33 27.02
C LEU A 69 6.02 10.63 26.99
N PRO A 70 7.30 10.57 26.57
CA PRO A 70 8.14 11.75 26.47
C PRO A 70 7.52 12.80 25.55
N ALA A 71 7.82 14.08 25.75
CA ALA A 71 7.31 15.18 24.93
C ALA A 71 7.57 14.97 23.43
N VAL A 72 6.69 15.51 22.59
CA VAL A 72 6.86 15.44 21.13
C VAL A 72 8.03 16.33 20.74
N ARG A 73 9.14 15.71 20.27
CA ARG A 73 10.36 16.44 19.86
C ARG A 73 10.28 17.02 18.45
N VAL A 74 9.59 16.34 17.53
CA VAL A 74 9.48 16.74 16.12
C VAL A 74 8.06 16.51 15.64
N ARG A 75 7.46 17.53 15.01
CA ARG A 75 6.22 17.41 14.25
C ARG A 75 6.55 17.44 12.76
N LEU A 76 6.65 16.26 12.16
CA LEU A 76 6.78 16.17 10.71
C LEU A 76 5.43 16.50 10.06
N PRO A 77 5.42 17.24 8.93
CA PRO A 77 4.22 17.37 8.11
C PRO A 77 3.69 15.98 7.77
N ASN A 78 2.38 15.77 7.85
CA ASN A 78 1.78 14.51 7.42
C ASN A 78 2.08 14.33 5.92
N PRO A 79 2.94 13.39 5.51
CA PRO A 79 3.30 13.24 4.10
C PRO A 79 2.08 12.89 3.26
N LEU A 80 1.12 12.15 3.83
CA LEU A 80 -0.12 11.80 3.15
C LEU A 80 -1.06 13.00 3.01
N GLY A 81 -1.08 13.90 4.00
CA GLY A 81 -1.89 15.12 3.96
C GLY A 81 -1.35 16.13 2.95
N ALA A 82 -0.05 16.41 3.00
CA ALA A 82 0.62 17.33 2.08
C ALA A 82 0.58 16.85 0.60
N GLN A 83 0.61 15.53 0.39
CA GLN A 83 0.52 14.93 -0.96
C GLN A 83 -0.93 14.72 -1.42
N GLN A 84 -1.92 14.66 -0.52
CA GLN A 84 -3.35 14.62 -0.89
C GLN A 84 -3.86 16.01 -1.26
N THR A 85 -3.44 17.07 -0.55
CA THR A 85 -3.84 18.45 -0.85
C THR A 85 -3.17 18.99 -2.10
N ALA A 86 -1.91 18.61 -2.36
CA ALA A 86 -1.25 18.84 -3.62
C ALA A 86 -1.31 17.56 -4.44
N ARG A 87 -2.36 17.35 -5.25
CA ARG A 87 -2.35 16.36 -6.36
C ARG A 87 -1.18 16.69 -7.29
N ARG A 88 0.03 16.29 -6.91
CA ARG A 88 1.23 16.46 -7.72
C ARG A 88 1.05 15.52 -8.90
N ARG A 89 0.61 16.09 -10.02
CA ARG A 89 0.53 15.39 -11.28
C ARG A 89 1.91 14.84 -11.62
N PRO A 90 2.00 13.58 -12.08
CA PRO A 90 3.25 13.04 -12.59
C PRO A 90 3.84 13.95 -13.67
N HIS A 91 5.15 14.10 -13.68
CA HIS A 91 5.83 14.86 -14.73
C HIS A 91 5.74 14.12 -16.07
N PRO A 92 5.60 14.83 -17.20
CA PRO A 92 5.67 14.23 -18.52
C PRO A 92 6.94 13.42 -18.74
N VAL A 93 6.80 12.23 -19.31
CA VAL A 93 7.91 11.36 -19.69
C VAL A 93 7.76 11.04 -21.17
N ALA A 94 8.83 11.18 -21.96
CA ALA A 94 8.78 10.83 -23.37
C ALA A 94 8.57 9.31 -23.55
N VAL A 95 7.65 8.94 -24.43
CA VAL A 95 7.38 7.56 -24.84
C VAL A 95 7.02 7.57 -26.31
N ASP A 96 7.41 6.56 -27.09
CA ASP A 96 7.34 6.73 -28.55
C ASP A 96 5.93 6.86 -29.17
N ARG A 97 4.79 6.58 -28.52
CA ARG A 97 3.41 6.68 -29.09
C ARG A 97 3.11 6.32 -30.56
N THR A 98 4.02 5.77 -31.37
CA THR A 98 3.74 5.40 -32.77
C THR A 98 2.66 4.32 -32.80
N PRO A 99 1.64 4.42 -33.69
CA PRO A 99 0.59 3.41 -33.78
C PRO A 99 1.17 2.02 -34.03
N LEU A 100 0.83 1.09 -33.14
CA LEU A 100 1.17 -0.32 -33.19
C LEU A 100 -0.09 -1.10 -33.54
N CYS A 101 -0.28 -1.32 -34.84
CA CYS A 101 -1.44 -2.00 -35.40
C CYS A 101 -0.99 -3.35 -35.97
N THR A 102 -1.15 -4.41 -35.20
CA THR A 102 -0.66 -5.76 -35.54
C THR A 102 -1.49 -6.83 -34.82
N SER A 103 -1.33 -8.10 -35.18
CA SER A 103 -1.96 -9.20 -34.45
C SER A 103 -1.19 -9.55 -33.16
N LEU A 104 -1.88 -10.17 -32.20
CA LEU A 104 -1.23 -10.65 -30.97
C LEU A 104 -0.10 -11.66 -31.26
N ARG A 105 -0.23 -12.43 -32.35
CA ARG A 105 0.78 -13.41 -32.77
C ARG A 105 2.06 -12.73 -33.25
N GLU A 106 1.93 -11.68 -34.05
CA GLU A 106 3.04 -10.89 -34.60
C GLU A 106 3.70 -10.00 -33.55
N LEU A 107 2.93 -9.55 -32.54
CA LEU A 107 3.44 -8.77 -31.41
C LEU A 107 4.55 -9.51 -30.64
N GLY A 108 4.53 -10.84 -30.68
CA GLY A 108 5.52 -11.69 -30.01
C GLY A 108 5.30 -11.82 -28.50
N PRO A 109 6.30 -12.35 -27.77
CA PRO A 109 6.19 -12.59 -26.35
C PRO A 109 6.09 -11.30 -25.54
N LEU A 110 5.22 -11.30 -24.54
CA LEU A 110 5.02 -10.17 -23.65
C LEU A 110 5.80 -10.35 -22.35
N THR A 111 6.43 -9.26 -21.89
CA THR A 111 7.17 -9.24 -20.62
C THR A 111 6.41 -8.38 -19.60
N PHE A 112 6.17 -8.94 -18.42
CA PHE A 112 5.48 -8.26 -17.32
C PHE A 112 6.50 -7.82 -16.28
N CYS A 113 6.73 -6.50 -16.20
CA CYS A 113 7.73 -5.92 -15.31
C CYS A 113 7.06 -5.23 -14.13
N GLN A 114 7.41 -5.61 -12.90
CA GLN A 114 7.01 -4.85 -11.72
C GLN A 114 7.83 -3.56 -11.64
N VAL A 115 7.17 -2.41 -11.77
CA VAL A 115 7.84 -1.09 -11.89
C VAL A 115 7.74 -0.23 -10.63
N ARG A 116 7.11 -0.72 -9.56
CA ARG A 116 7.04 0.03 -8.30
C ARG A 116 8.43 0.13 -7.65
N ARG A 117 8.83 1.34 -7.25
CA ARG A 117 10.15 1.68 -6.69
C ARG A 117 11.31 1.43 -7.67
N THR A 118 11.05 1.51 -8.97
CA THR A 118 12.08 1.45 -10.01
C THR A 118 12.08 2.75 -10.81
N ALA A 119 13.08 2.93 -11.68
CA ALA A 119 13.15 4.09 -12.58
C ALA A 119 11.92 4.22 -13.50
N GLN A 120 11.23 3.11 -13.79
CA GLN A 120 10.07 3.09 -14.67
C GLN A 120 8.75 3.48 -13.98
N GLU A 121 8.76 3.67 -12.66
CA GLU A 121 7.54 4.08 -11.93
C GLU A 121 7.03 5.46 -12.40
N ALA A 122 7.93 6.36 -12.78
CA ALA A 122 7.58 7.70 -13.26
C ALA A 122 6.80 7.62 -14.59
N LEU A 123 7.30 6.81 -15.54
CA LEU A 123 6.63 6.55 -16.81
C LEU A 123 5.25 5.93 -16.61
N PHE A 124 5.14 4.92 -15.75
CA PHE A 124 3.86 4.32 -15.39
C PHE A 124 2.86 5.36 -14.87
N ASN A 125 3.27 6.19 -13.91
CA ASN A 125 2.38 7.17 -13.31
C ASN A 125 1.92 8.20 -14.34
N TRP A 126 2.83 8.68 -15.18
CA TRP A 126 2.49 9.63 -16.24
C TRP A 126 1.53 9.04 -17.26
N LEU A 127 1.75 7.81 -17.72
CA LEU A 127 0.84 7.15 -18.67
C LEU A 127 -0.56 6.95 -18.12
N ILE A 128 -0.67 6.57 -16.85
CA ILE A 128 -1.97 6.48 -16.19
C ILE A 128 -2.62 7.87 -16.05
N GLU A 129 -1.84 8.91 -15.75
CA GLU A 129 -2.37 10.28 -15.67
C GLU A 129 -2.88 10.78 -17.03
N SER A 130 -2.11 10.55 -18.10
CA SER A 130 -2.41 11.12 -19.41
C SER A 130 -3.48 10.35 -20.17
N ASP A 131 -3.49 9.02 -20.06
CA ASP A 131 -4.24 8.16 -21.00
C ASP A 131 -5.37 7.35 -20.32
N HIS A 132 -5.36 7.17 -19.00
CA HIS A 132 -6.47 6.51 -18.30
C HIS A 132 -7.53 7.53 -17.89
N TYR A 133 -8.79 7.27 -18.20
CA TYR A 133 -9.95 8.15 -17.92
C TYR A 133 -10.16 8.56 -16.44
N LEU A 134 -9.48 7.91 -15.48
CA LEU A 134 -9.55 8.22 -14.05
C LEU A 134 -8.30 8.96 -13.55
N GLY A 135 -7.34 9.21 -14.43
CA GLY A 135 -6.02 9.74 -14.11
C GLY A 135 -5.24 8.89 -13.10
N TYR A 136 -4.08 9.39 -12.71
CA TYR A 136 -3.23 8.79 -11.71
C TYR A 136 -3.69 9.20 -10.32
N THR A 137 -3.84 8.20 -9.45
CA THR A 137 -3.97 8.41 -8.01
C THR A 137 -3.16 7.33 -7.32
N ARG A 138 -2.39 7.74 -6.30
CA ARG A 138 -1.61 6.77 -5.52
C ARG A 138 -2.56 5.78 -4.84
N ALA A 139 -2.39 4.50 -5.13
CA ALA A 139 -3.12 3.43 -4.46
C ALA A 139 -2.85 3.43 -2.95
N VAL A 140 -3.90 3.24 -2.16
CA VAL A 140 -3.82 3.16 -0.70
C VAL A 140 -3.50 1.73 -0.27
N GLY A 141 -2.61 1.58 0.71
CA GLY A 141 -2.16 0.27 1.19
C GLY A 141 -1.05 -0.33 0.33
N GLU A 142 -0.80 -1.64 0.49
CA GLU A 142 0.13 -2.36 -0.37
C GLU A 142 -0.42 -2.43 -1.79
N HIS A 143 0.45 -2.18 -2.77
CA HIS A 143 0.07 -2.12 -4.16
C HIS A 143 1.23 -2.48 -5.08
N LEU A 144 0.88 -2.98 -6.26
CA LEU A 144 1.76 -3.37 -7.33
C LEU A 144 1.48 -2.52 -8.57
N LYS A 145 2.52 -2.28 -9.36
CA LYS A 145 2.44 -1.62 -10.65
C LYS A 145 3.19 -2.47 -11.65
N PHE A 146 2.55 -2.86 -12.72
CA PHE A 146 3.12 -3.64 -13.79
C PHE A 146 3.06 -2.86 -15.09
N MET A 147 4.17 -2.88 -15.83
CA MET A 147 4.19 -2.51 -17.24
C MET A 147 4.37 -3.78 -18.06
N VAL A 148 3.58 -3.90 -19.12
CA VAL A 148 3.67 -4.96 -20.12
C VAL A 148 4.43 -4.42 -21.31
N TYR A 149 5.42 -5.17 -21.76
CA TYR A 149 6.24 -4.81 -22.91
C TYR A 149 6.16 -5.86 -24.01
N ALA A 150 6.11 -5.40 -25.25
CA ALA A 150 6.47 -6.16 -26.44
C ALA A 150 7.87 -5.68 -26.89
N GLY A 151 8.90 -6.48 -26.62
CA GLY A 151 10.28 -6.02 -26.70
C GLY A 151 10.54 -4.85 -25.73
N VAL A 152 10.89 -3.67 -26.27
CA VAL A 152 11.07 -2.43 -25.47
C VAL A 152 9.82 -1.55 -25.42
N ARG A 153 8.78 -1.90 -26.19
CA ARG A 153 7.59 -1.06 -26.39
C ARG A 153 6.57 -1.31 -25.29
N PRO A 154 6.13 -0.30 -24.52
CA PRO A 154 5.06 -0.49 -23.55
C PRO A 154 3.72 -0.67 -24.26
N VAL A 155 3.04 -1.78 -23.95
CA VAL A 155 1.77 -2.18 -24.57
C VAL A 155 0.61 -2.34 -23.58
N GLY A 156 0.89 -2.34 -22.27
CA GLY A 156 -0.14 -2.46 -21.24
C GLY A 156 0.36 -2.02 -19.86
N LEU A 157 -0.55 -1.57 -19.00
CA LEU A 157 -0.26 -1.11 -17.65
C LEU A 157 -1.33 -1.61 -16.67
N PHE A 158 -0.88 -2.17 -15.54
CA PHE A 158 -1.76 -2.65 -14.47
C PHE A 158 -1.35 -2.10 -13.11
N ALA A 159 -2.33 -1.65 -12.32
CA ALA A 159 -2.13 -1.37 -10.90
C ALA A 159 -3.06 -2.23 -10.05
N TRP A 160 -2.48 -2.92 -9.07
CA TRP A 160 -3.20 -3.71 -8.10
C TRP A 160 -3.01 -3.12 -6.71
N SER A 161 -4.04 -3.12 -5.87
CA SER A 161 -3.94 -2.72 -4.47
C SER A 161 -4.54 -3.76 -3.55
N SER A 162 -4.19 -3.67 -2.27
CA SER A 162 -4.92 -4.37 -1.21
C SER A 162 -6.41 -4.03 -1.28
N ALA A 163 -7.25 -5.00 -0.95
CA ALA A 163 -8.68 -4.77 -0.87
C ALA A 163 -9.02 -3.72 0.21
N ALA A 164 -9.96 -2.83 -0.11
CA ALA A 164 -10.48 -1.86 0.85
C ALA A 164 -11.03 -2.59 2.08
N ARG A 165 -10.58 -2.22 3.28
CA ARG A 165 -10.91 -3.00 4.49
C ARG A 165 -12.41 -3.20 4.63
N HIS A 166 -13.20 -2.13 4.50
CA HIS A 166 -14.66 -2.17 4.61
C HIS A 166 -15.28 -1.82 3.25
N LEU A 167 -15.99 -2.78 2.66
CA LEU A 167 -16.75 -2.55 1.43
C LEU A 167 -18.00 -3.44 1.45
N GLY A 168 -19.11 -2.89 1.95
CA GLY A 168 -20.37 -3.61 2.13
C GLY A 168 -20.87 -4.35 0.89
N PRO A 169 -20.85 -3.75 -0.31
CA PRO A 169 -21.24 -4.44 -1.55
C PRO A 169 -20.42 -5.70 -1.84
N ARG A 170 -19.09 -5.66 -1.69
CA ARG A 170 -18.22 -6.84 -1.85
C ARG A 170 -18.60 -7.89 -0.82
N ASP A 171 -18.66 -7.51 0.45
CA ASP A 171 -18.89 -8.46 1.54
C ASP A 171 -20.23 -9.18 1.36
N ARG A 172 -21.29 -8.47 0.94
CA ARG A 172 -22.58 -9.09 0.60
C ARG A 172 -22.51 -10.00 -0.63
N HIS A 173 -21.85 -9.57 -1.69
CA HIS A 173 -21.72 -10.37 -2.91
C HIS A 173 -20.98 -11.69 -2.67
N LEU A 174 -19.94 -11.68 -1.82
CA LEU A 174 -19.18 -12.87 -1.43
C LEU A 174 -19.84 -13.68 -0.29
N GLY A 175 -21.00 -13.24 0.22
CA GLY A 175 -21.65 -13.88 1.39
C GLY A 175 -20.82 -13.81 2.67
N TRP A 176 -19.91 -12.85 2.79
CA TRP A 176 -18.99 -12.75 3.93
C TRP A 176 -19.65 -12.10 5.14
N SER A 177 -19.64 -12.85 6.25
CA SER A 177 -19.84 -12.27 7.59
C SER A 177 -18.65 -11.36 7.98
N LEU A 178 -18.81 -10.61 9.08
CA LEU A 178 -17.73 -9.79 9.62
C LEU A 178 -16.46 -10.61 9.92
N GLU A 179 -16.65 -11.84 10.40
CA GLU A 179 -15.58 -12.77 10.73
C GLU A 179 -14.93 -13.34 9.47
N ALA A 180 -15.73 -13.84 8.52
CA ALA A 180 -15.23 -14.35 7.23
C ALA A 180 -14.40 -13.29 6.50
N ARG A 181 -14.87 -12.03 6.46
CA ARG A 181 -14.10 -10.91 5.91
C ARG A 181 -12.77 -10.73 6.61
N ARG A 182 -12.73 -10.74 7.94
CA ARG A 182 -11.46 -10.55 8.70
C ARG A 182 -10.44 -11.65 8.39
N GLN A 183 -10.90 -12.88 8.18
CA GLN A 183 -10.05 -14.02 7.85
C GLN A 183 -9.60 -13.99 6.38
N ASN A 184 -10.48 -13.60 5.47
CA ASN A 184 -10.27 -13.83 4.03
C ASN A 184 -9.83 -12.58 3.23
N ILE A 185 -10.04 -11.36 3.73
CA ILE A 185 -9.77 -10.14 2.96
C ILE A 185 -8.32 -10.01 2.48
N ARG A 186 -7.36 -10.62 3.18
CA ARG A 186 -5.95 -10.65 2.80
C ARG A 186 -5.67 -11.39 1.49
N PHE A 187 -6.61 -12.20 1.02
CA PHE A 187 -6.51 -12.96 -0.24
C PHE A 187 -7.10 -12.19 -1.44
N LEU A 188 -7.62 -10.98 -1.23
CA LEU A 188 -8.16 -10.16 -2.30
C LEU A 188 -7.22 -9.02 -2.68
N ALA A 189 -7.04 -8.83 -3.98
CA ALA A 189 -6.45 -7.66 -4.57
C ALA A 189 -7.45 -6.98 -5.51
N TYR A 190 -7.40 -5.66 -5.58
CA TYR A 190 -8.23 -4.85 -6.47
C TYR A 190 -7.41 -4.38 -7.65
N ASN A 191 -7.89 -4.65 -8.86
CA ASN A 191 -7.36 -4.01 -10.04
C ASN A 191 -7.85 -2.57 -10.06
N THR A 192 -6.96 -1.65 -9.71
CA THR A 192 -7.29 -0.22 -9.57
C THR A 192 -7.11 0.55 -10.86
N ARG A 193 -6.21 0.09 -11.74
CA ARG A 193 -5.99 0.65 -13.07
C ARG A 193 -5.67 -0.47 -14.04
N TYR A 194 -6.26 -0.36 -15.22
CA TYR A 194 -6.02 -1.22 -16.37
C TYR A 194 -5.99 -0.32 -17.59
N LEU A 195 -4.86 -0.30 -18.30
CA LEU A 195 -4.69 0.55 -19.47
C LEU A 195 -3.97 -0.23 -20.57
N ILE A 196 -4.62 -0.33 -21.73
CA ILE A 196 -3.94 -0.54 -23.01
C ILE A 196 -3.82 0.85 -23.63
N PRO A 197 -2.60 1.36 -23.88
CA PRO A 197 -2.43 2.70 -24.42
C PRO A 197 -3.09 2.88 -25.79
N SER A 198 -3.51 4.10 -26.10
CA SER A 198 -4.27 4.41 -27.32
C SER A 198 -3.51 4.15 -28.62
N TRP A 199 -2.18 4.15 -28.59
CA TRP A 199 -1.34 3.78 -29.74
C TRP A 199 -1.28 2.27 -29.99
N VAL A 200 -1.86 1.43 -29.13
CA VAL A 200 -1.81 -0.03 -29.27
C VAL A 200 -3.16 -0.53 -29.78
N GLN A 201 -3.17 -0.98 -31.03
CA GLN A 201 -4.36 -1.52 -31.70
C GLN A 201 -4.10 -3.00 -32.04
N VAL A 202 -4.02 -3.82 -30.99
CA VAL A 202 -3.77 -5.26 -31.10
C VAL A 202 -5.00 -6.03 -30.61
N PRO A 203 -5.76 -6.68 -31.51
CA PRO A 203 -6.92 -7.48 -31.12
C PRO A 203 -6.56 -8.52 -30.06
N HIS A 204 -7.44 -8.67 -29.06
CA HIS A 204 -7.34 -9.65 -27.97
C HIS A 204 -6.19 -9.43 -26.96
N LEU A 205 -5.37 -8.39 -27.10
CA LEU A 205 -4.27 -8.09 -26.18
C LEU A 205 -4.75 -7.94 -24.73
N ALA A 206 -5.83 -7.18 -24.51
CA ALA A 206 -6.35 -6.96 -23.16
C ALA A 206 -6.73 -8.28 -22.47
N SER A 207 -7.49 -9.13 -23.16
CA SER A 207 -7.89 -10.44 -22.63
C SER A 207 -6.70 -11.35 -22.38
N HIS A 208 -5.68 -11.31 -23.24
CA HIS A 208 -4.45 -12.07 -23.06
C HIS A 208 -3.69 -11.61 -21.81
N CYS A 209 -3.51 -10.29 -21.63
CA CYS A 209 -2.80 -9.77 -20.47
C CYS A 209 -3.50 -10.02 -19.13
N SER A 210 -4.83 -10.17 -19.12
CA SER A 210 -5.58 -10.46 -17.89
C SER A 210 -5.50 -11.92 -17.44
N ARG A 211 -4.98 -12.82 -18.28
CA ARG A 211 -4.85 -14.27 -18.00
C ARG A 211 -3.43 -14.69 -17.64
N ALA A 212 -2.44 -13.85 -17.91
CA ALA A 212 -1.03 -14.06 -17.63
C ALA A 212 -0.69 -13.70 -16.18
#